data_AF-A0A0F9F8Z4-F1
#
_entry.id   AF-A0A0F9F8Z4-F1
#
_cell.length_a   1.000
_cell.length_b   1.000
_cell.length_c   1.000
_cell.angle_alpha   90.00
_cell.angle_beta   90.00
_cell.angle_gamma   90.00
#
_symmetry.space_group_name_H-M   'P 1'
#
loop_
_entity.id
_entity.type
_entity.pdbx_description
1 polymer ?
#
loop_
_entity_poly.entity_id
_entity_poly.type
_entity_poly.pdbx_seq_one_letter_code
_entity_poly.pdbx_strand_id
1 'polypeptide(L)'
;MGMAPKWKRCRDTYNGSDSVKAAGMEYLPLLGSHESASDPRYLAYKARAVFYNAMARTVDALGGGIFQKAPEIIAPAEVKAQLADATLKDESVELFALLTAQEVLITGRRGILVDIADSPRDDEEPRPVWHGYAAEDIFSYRTSNAGGDEILTRVVLRERITIDDPEDKDGLAVK
;
A
#
# COMPACT_ATOMS: atom_id res chain seq x y z
N MET A 1 3.27 12.99 -17.13
CA MET A 1 2.46 11.76 -17.32
C MET A 1 2.42 11.04 -15.97
N GLY A 2 1.29 11.10 -15.26
CA GLY A 2 1.21 10.67 -13.85
C GLY A 2 1.41 9.16 -13.66
N MET A 3 1.98 8.76 -12.53
CA MET A 3 2.20 7.34 -12.20
C MET A 3 0.92 6.61 -11.79
N ALA A 4 -0.15 7.34 -11.46
CA ALA A 4 -1.40 6.76 -10.95
C ALA A 4 -2.00 5.63 -11.82
N PRO A 5 -2.10 5.73 -13.17
CA PRO A 5 -2.61 4.63 -13.99
C PRO A 5 -1.69 3.39 -13.97
N LYS A 6 -0.37 3.59 -13.81
CA LYS A 6 0.59 2.49 -13.71
C LYS A 6 0.46 1.78 -12.37
N TRP A 7 0.36 2.53 -11.27
CA TRP A 7 0.15 1.96 -9.94
C TRP A 7 -1.15 1.17 -9.85
N LYS A 8 -2.26 1.72 -10.38
CA LYS A 8 -3.53 0.98 -10.47
C LYS A 8 -3.36 -0.37 -11.17
N ARG A 9 -2.66 -0.39 -12.31
CA ARG A 9 -2.37 -1.63 -13.04
C ARG A 9 -1.54 -2.61 -12.20
N CYS A 10 -0.50 -2.14 -11.53
CA CYS A 10 0.29 -2.98 -10.63
C CYS A 10 -0.59 -3.57 -9.52
N ARG A 11 -1.42 -2.77 -8.85
CA ARG A 11 -2.33 -3.22 -7.79
C ARG A 11 -3.34 -4.25 -8.28
N ASP A 12 -4.04 -3.96 -9.38
CA ASP A 12 -5.05 -4.85 -9.92
C ASP A 12 -4.44 -6.20 -10.32
N THR A 13 -3.28 -6.18 -10.97
CA THR A 13 -2.59 -7.41 -11.37
C THR A 13 -2.00 -8.18 -10.20
N TYR A 14 -1.51 -7.51 -9.15
CA TYR A 14 -1.10 -8.13 -7.89
C TYR A 14 -2.29 -8.82 -7.21
N ASN A 15 -3.38 -8.09 -6.99
CA ASN A 15 -4.59 -8.59 -6.34
C ASN A 15 -5.28 -9.70 -7.14
N GLY A 16 -5.02 -9.78 -8.44
CA GLY A 16 -5.26 -10.96 -9.25
C GLY A 16 -6.54 -10.88 -10.10
N SER A 17 -7.06 -12.06 -10.44
CA SER A 17 -8.13 -12.18 -11.44
C SER A 17 -9.39 -11.38 -11.07
N ASP A 18 -9.76 -11.34 -9.79
CA ASP A 18 -10.99 -10.68 -9.38
C ASP A 18 -10.89 -9.17 -9.52
N SER A 19 -9.77 -8.55 -9.13
CA SER A 19 -9.54 -7.11 -9.33
C SER A 19 -9.45 -6.76 -10.82
N VAL A 20 -8.75 -7.57 -11.63
CA VAL A 20 -8.66 -7.36 -13.08
C VAL A 20 -10.03 -7.47 -13.74
N LYS A 21 -10.83 -8.49 -13.40
CA LYS A 21 -12.18 -8.63 -13.94
C LYS A 21 -13.10 -7.52 -13.43
N ALA A 22 -12.99 -7.10 -12.18
CA ALA A 22 -13.78 -6.01 -11.61
C ALA A 22 -13.57 -4.69 -12.37
N ALA A 23 -12.34 -4.38 -12.76
CA ALA A 23 -12.01 -3.21 -13.58
C ALA A 23 -12.63 -3.23 -15.00
N GLY A 24 -13.20 -4.35 -15.42
CA GLY A 24 -14.10 -4.43 -16.57
C GLY A 24 -13.43 -3.96 -17.87
N MET A 25 -14.02 -2.95 -18.51
CA MET A 25 -13.58 -2.47 -19.82
C MET A 25 -12.15 -1.91 -19.86
N GLU A 26 -11.55 -1.59 -18.71
CA GLU A 26 -10.15 -1.15 -18.64
C GLU A 26 -9.17 -2.24 -19.08
N TYR A 27 -9.44 -3.51 -18.73
CA TYR A 27 -8.60 -4.66 -19.11
C TYR A 27 -9.29 -5.63 -20.08
N LEU A 28 -10.62 -5.63 -20.10
CA LEU A 28 -11.46 -6.51 -20.90
C LEU A 28 -12.42 -5.63 -21.73
N PRO A 29 -11.92 -4.98 -22.79
CA PRO A 29 -12.74 -4.09 -23.62
C PRO A 29 -13.87 -4.85 -24.32
N LEU A 30 -14.90 -4.12 -24.75
CA LEU A 30 -15.99 -4.70 -25.53
C LEU A 30 -15.48 -5.22 -26.87
N LEU A 31 -15.94 -6.41 -27.26
CA LEU A 31 -15.77 -6.92 -28.61
C LEU A 31 -16.87 -6.35 -29.50
N GLY A 32 -16.68 -6.34 -30.82
CA GLY A 32 -17.69 -5.82 -31.76
C GLY A 32 -19.05 -6.53 -31.70
N SER A 33 -19.08 -7.74 -31.12
CA SER A 33 -20.31 -8.50 -30.86
C SER A 33 -21.04 -8.09 -29.57
N HIS A 34 -20.53 -7.13 -28.79
CA HIS A 34 -21.12 -6.67 -27.54
C HIS A 34 -21.70 -5.27 -27.74
N GLU A 35 -22.94 -5.06 -27.28
CA GLU A 35 -23.61 -3.77 -27.41
C GLU A 35 -23.27 -2.83 -26.26
N SER A 36 -23.03 -3.36 -25.06
CA SER A 36 -22.74 -2.59 -23.85
C SER A 36 -22.01 -3.42 -22.79
N ALA A 37 -21.58 -2.78 -21.70
CA ALA A 37 -21.01 -3.45 -20.52
C ALA A 37 -22.03 -4.27 -19.71
N SER A 38 -23.34 -4.11 -19.98
CA SER A 38 -24.41 -4.92 -19.38
C SER A 38 -24.87 -6.07 -20.27
N ASP A 39 -24.31 -6.19 -21.49
CA ASP A 39 -24.62 -7.27 -22.41
C ASP A 39 -24.29 -8.65 -21.79
N PRO A 40 -25.24 -9.60 -21.74
CA PRO A 40 -24.98 -10.94 -21.21
C PRO A 40 -23.79 -11.66 -21.87
N ARG A 41 -23.54 -11.39 -23.16
CA ARG A 41 -22.38 -11.93 -23.89
C ARG A 41 -21.07 -11.36 -23.35
N TYR A 42 -21.04 -10.05 -23.04
CA TYR A 42 -19.90 -9.41 -22.41
C TYR A 42 -19.67 -9.95 -20.99
N LEU A 43 -20.71 -10.07 -20.19
CA LEU A 43 -20.59 -10.62 -18.83
C LEU A 43 -20.05 -12.05 -18.85
N ALA A 44 -20.54 -12.89 -19.77
CA ALA A 44 -20.03 -14.24 -19.97
C ALA A 44 -18.58 -14.25 -20.47
N TYR A 45 -18.19 -13.30 -21.33
CA TYR A 45 -16.80 -13.12 -21.78
C TYR A 45 -15.88 -12.75 -20.59
N LYS A 46 -16.26 -11.73 -19.81
CA LYS A 46 -15.51 -11.28 -18.62
C LYS A 46 -15.38 -12.39 -17.58
N ALA A 47 -16.45 -13.13 -17.31
CA ALA A 47 -16.43 -14.25 -16.37
C ALA A 47 -15.45 -15.34 -16.79
N ARG A 48 -15.44 -15.70 -18.08
CA ARG A 48 -14.59 -16.77 -18.65
C ARG A 48 -13.17 -16.34 -18.96
N ALA A 49 -12.85 -15.05 -18.91
CA ALA A 49 -11.49 -14.56 -19.15
C ALA A 49 -10.50 -15.25 -18.21
N VAL A 50 -9.44 -15.80 -18.79
CA VAL A 50 -8.36 -16.46 -18.05
C VAL A 50 -7.33 -15.40 -17.69
N PHE A 51 -6.98 -15.33 -16.41
CA PHE A 51 -5.94 -14.43 -15.92
C PHE A 51 -4.80 -15.25 -15.29
N TYR A 52 -3.58 -15.07 -15.79
CA TYR A 52 -2.39 -15.66 -15.21
C TYR A 52 -1.75 -14.68 -14.23
N ASN A 53 -1.90 -14.93 -12.92
CA ASN A 53 -1.33 -14.07 -11.88
C ASN A 53 0.19 -14.31 -11.72
N ALA A 54 0.96 -13.84 -12.70
CA ALA A 54 2.42 -13.87 -12.64
C ALA A 54 2.97 -12.89 -11.60
N MET A 55 2.24 -11.78 -11.38
CA MET A 55 2.71 -10.63 -10.62
C MET A 55 2.82 -10.99 -9.14
N ALA A 56 1.73 -11.44 -8.51
CA ALA A 56 1.74 -11.84 -7.09
C ALA A 56 2.79 -12.90 -6.81
N ARG A 57 2.85 -13.94 -7.66
CA ARG A 57 3.86 -15.01 -7.55
C ARG A 57 5.29 -14.48 -7.60
N THR A 58 5.54 -13.47 -8.41
CA THR A 58 6.87 -12.85 -8.51
C THR A 58 7.19 -12.00 -7.29
N VAL A 59 6.23 -11.20 -6.81
CA VAL A 59 6.39 -10.39 -5.59
C VAL A 59 6.63 -11.27 -4.38
N ASP A 60 5.88 -12.36 -4.23
CA ASP A 60 6.05 -13.31 -3.13
C ASP A 60 7.40 -14.03 -3.19
N ALA A 61 7.82 -14.46 -4.38
CA ALA A 61 9.11 -15.12 -4.56
C ALA A 61 10.29 -14.18 -4.26
N LEU A 62 10.23 -12.94 -4.74
CA LEU A 62 11.26 -11.93 -4.47
C LEU A 62 11.25 -11.49 -3.01
N GLY A 63 10.07 -11.27 -2.42
CA GLY A 63 9.92 -10.96 -0.99
C GLY A 63 10.50 -12.06 -0.11
N GLY A 64 10.10 -13.32 -0.35
CA GLY A 64 10.68 -14.46 0.35
C GLY A 64 12.18 -14.62 0.13
N GLY A 65 12.69 -14.29 -1.05
CA GLY A 65 14.12 -14.28 -1.34
C GLY A 65 14.89 -13.19 -0.58
N ILE A 66 14.37 -11.96 -0.53
CA ILE A 66 14.99 -10.85 0.23
C ILE A 66 15.04 -11.19 1.72
N PHE A 67 13.97 -11.79 2.26
CA PHE A 67 13.83 -12.13 3.68
C PHE A 67 14.16 -13.58 4.00
N GLN A 68 14.88 -14.28 3.11
CA GLN A 68 15.32 -15.66 3.35
C GLN A 68 16.20 -15.75 4.60
N LYS A 69 16.96 -14.70 4.88
CA LYS A 69 17.67 -14.48 6.13
C LYS A 69 17.04 -13.27 6.82
N ALA A 70 16.80 -13.37 8.12
CA ALA A 70 16.32 -12.24 8.91
C ALA A 70 17.28 -11.05 8.77
N PRO A 71 16.77 -9.81 8.65
CA PRO A 71 17.60 -8.62 8.56
C PRO A 71 18.41 -8.44 9.85
N GLU A 72 19.67 -8.02 9.70
CA GLU A 72 20.49 -7.63 10.84
C GLU A 72 20.12 -6.20 11.24
N ILE A 73 19.61 -6.04 12.47
CA ILE A 73 19.18 -4.73 12.99
C ILE A 73 20.23 -4.19 13.96
N ILE A 74 20.95 -3.16 13.50
CA ILE A 74 21.92 -2.41 14.31
C ILE A 74 21.24 -1.13 14.77
N ALA A 75 20.79 -1.11 16.02
CA ALA A 75 20.11 0.03 16.62
C ALA A 75 20.52 0.23 18.09
N PRO A 76 20.36 1.45 18.64
CA PRO A 76 20.52 1.71 20.08
C PRO A 76 19.59 0.83 20.94
N ALA A 77 19.93 0.62 22.20
CA ALA A 77 19.16 -0.27 23.10
C ALA A 77 17.72 0.21 23.29
N GLU A 78 17.53 1.53 23.29
CA GLU A 78 16.25 2.22 23.42
C GLU A 78 15.30 1.87 22.25
N VAL A 79 15.85 1.75 21.04
CA VAL A 79 15.09 1.38 19.83
C VAL A 79 14.88 -0.13 19.78
N LYS A 80 15.81 -0.93 20.31
CA LYS A 80 15.67 -2.41 20.32
C LYS A 80 14.42 -2.89 21.07
N ALA A 81 14.05 -2.20 22.16
CA ALA A 81 12.81 -2.48 22.89
C ALA A 81 11.54 -2.29 22.03
N GLN A 82 11.64 -1.47 20.99
CA GLN A 82 10.53 -1.11 20.09
C GLN A 82 10.44 -2.01 18.86
N LEU A 83 11.42 -2.88 18.60
CA LEU A 83 11.46 -3.68 17.37
C LEU A 83 10.37 -4.75 17.30
N ALA A 84 9.89 -5.21 18.47
CA ALA A 84 8.81 -6.19 18.55
C ALA A 84 7.45 -5.60 18.12
N ASP A 85 7.25 -4.30 18.33
CA ASP A 85 6.08 -3.56 17.86
C ASP A 85 6.48 -2.12 17.51
N ALA A 86 6.69 -1.86 16.23
CA ALA A 86 7.09 -0.54 15.73
C ALA A 86 5.89 0.36 15.36
N THR A 87 4.69 -0.19 15.23
CA THR A 87 3.52 0.50 14.67
C THR A 87 2.40 0.73 15.68
N LEU A 88 2.54 0.24 16.92
CA LEU A 88 1.50 0.17 17.94
C LEU A 88 0.28 -0.66 17.51
N LYS A 89 0.51 -1.61 16.60
CA LYS A 89 -0.51 -2.53 16.06
C LYS A 89 -0.02 -3.97 16.08
N ASP A 90 0.93 -4.28 16.96
CA ASP A 90 1.55 -5.61 17.08
C ASP A 90 2.27 -6.04 15.79
N GLU A 91 2.95 -5.08 15.14
CA GLU A 91 3.74 -5.32 13.91
C GLU A 91 5.23 -5.18 14.21
N SER A 92 5.97 -6.30 14.12
CA SER A 92 7.42 -6.29 14.28
C SER A 92 8.11 -5.55 13.13
N VAL A 93 9.32 -5.05 13.37
CA VAL A 93 10.11 -4.36 12.35
C VAL A 93 10.43 -5.27 11.16
N GLU A 94 10.59 -6.56 11.38
CA GLU A 94 10.82 -7.53 10.31
C GLU A 94 9.58 -7.67 9.41
N LEU A 95 8.38 -7.75 10.00
CA LEU A 95 7.14 -7.78 9.22
C LEU A 95 6.94 -6.46 8.48
N PHE A 96 7.17 -5.32 9.14
CA PHE A 96 7.09 -4.00 8.52
C PHE A 96 8.08 -3.84 7.35
N ALA A 97 9.30 -4.36 7.50
CA ALA A 97 10.30 -4.36 6.45
C ALA A 97 9.89 -5.25 5.26
N LEU A 98 9.32 -6.42 5.52
CA LEU A 98 8.79 -7.32 4.48
C LEU A 98 7.67 -6.66 3.69
N LEU A 99 6.67 -6.11 4.39
CA LEU A 99 5.56 -5.38 3.76
C LEU A 99 6.07 -4.14 3.00
N THR A 100 7.12 -3.49 3.50
CA THR A 100 7.77 -2.38 2.81
C THR A 100 8.42 -2.80 1.51
N ALA A 101 9.18 -3.90 1.52
CA ALA A 101 9.79 -4.43 0.32
C ALA A 101 8.73 -4.86 -0.72
N GLN A 102 7.64 -5.49 -0.28
CA GLN A 102 6.53 -5.85 -1.17
C GLN A 102 5.91 -4.61 -1.84
N GLU A 103 5.63 -3.55 -1.08
CA GLU A 103 5.11 -2.30 -1.65
C GLU A 103 6.06 -1.68 -2.69
N VAL A 104 7.37 -1.71 -2.42
CA VAL A 104 8.39 -1.25 -3.38
C VAL A 104 8.42 -2.13 -4.63
N LEU A 105 8.28 -3.45 -4.51
CA LEU A 105 8.19 -4.35 -5.65
C LEU A 105 6.93 -4.11 -6.50
N ILE A 106 5.81 -3.75 -5.87
CA ILE A 106 4.52 -3.52 -6.55
C ILE A 106 4.48 -2.15 -7.23
N THR A 107 4.81 -1.08 -6.50
CA THR A 107 4.57 0.31 -6.95
C THR A 107 5.85 1.13 -7.16
N GLY A 108 7.01 0.55 -6.84
CA GLY A 108 8.31 1.19 -6.98
C GLY A 108 8.68 2.14 -5.84
N ARG A 109 7.82 2.33 -4.83
CA ARG A 109 8.09 3.17 -3.64
C ARG A 109 7.12 2.86 -2.50
N ARG A 110 7.54 3.15 -1.26
CA ARG A 110 6.68 3.23 -0.08
C ARG A 110 7.13 4.42 0.77
N GLY A 111 6.20 5.13 1.38
CA GLY A 111 6.50 6.17 2.36
C GLY A 111 6.54 5.59 3.76
N ILE A 112 7.47 6.06 4.59
CA ILE A 112 7.51 5.74 6.02
C ILE A 112 7.59 7.06 6.77
N LEU A 113 6.57 7.36 7.56
CA LEU A 113 6.58 8.47 8.51
C LEU A 113 6.87 7.90 9.89
N VAL A 114 7.86 8.45 10.57
CA VAL A 114 8.14 8.15 11.98
C VAL A 114 7.77 9.38 12.77
N ASP A 115 6.79 9.24 13.65
CA ASP A 115 6.26 10.37 14.43
C ASP A 115 6.03 9.97 15.89
N ILE A 116 5.96 10.96 16.78
CA ILE A 116 5.66 10.79 18.19
C ILE A 116 4.38 11.58 18.49
N ALA A 117 3.41 10.95 19.15
CA ALA A 117 2.17 11.64 19.50
C ALA A 117 2.44 12.81 20.47
N ASP A 118 1.94 14.01 20.14
CA ASP A 118 2.04 15.22 20.97
C ASP A 118 1.28 15.10 22.31
N SER A 119 0.30 14.19 22.36
CA SER A 119 -0.47 13.87 23.57
C SER A 119 -0.64 12.37 23.64
N PRO A 120 0.31 11.63 24.25
CA PRO A 120 0.10 10.21 24.54
C PRO A 120 -1.17 10.05 25.37
N ARG A 121 -1.89 8.93 25.20
CA ARG A 121 -3.00 8.59 26.10
C ARG A 121 -2.45 8.56 27.53
N ASP A 122 -3.22 9.11 28.47
CA ASP A 122 -2.81 9.22 29.87
C ASP A 122 -2.23 7.88 30.36
N ASP A 123 -1.01 7.93 30.90
CA ASP A 123 -0.16 6.84 31.44
C ASP A 123 0.88 6.17 30.51
N GLU A 124 1.02 6.54 29.23
CA GLU A 124 2.08 6.00 28.35
C GLU A 124 3.25 6.97 28.09
N GLU A 125 4.50 6.47 28.15
CA GLU A 125 5.66 7.25 27.71
C GLU A 125 5.57 7.51 26.19
N PRO A 126 5.76 8.76 25.73
CA PRO A 126 5.73 9.08 24.31
C PRO A 126 6.85 8.33 23.59
N ARG A 127 6.49 7.48 22.63
CA ARG A 127 7.43 6.72 21.80
C ARG A 127 7.15 6.88 20.32
N PRO A 128 8.19 6.73 19.45
CA PRO A 128 8.01 6.78 18.00
C PRO A 128 7.09 5.66 17.49
N VAL A 129 6.29 6.01 16.50
CA VAL A 129 5.38 5.12 15.76
C VAL A 129 5.68 5.20 14.29
N TRP A 130 5.75 4.05 13.64
CA TRP A 130 6.09 3.95 12.22
C TRP A 130 4.80 3.77 11.41
N HIS A 131 4.53 4.71 10.52
CA HIS A 131 3.37 4.72 9.64
C HIS A 131 3.81 4.46 8.19
N GLY A 132 3.31 3.37 7.61
CA GLY A 132 3.51 3.06 6.20
C GLY A 132 2.48 3.77 5.31
N TYR A 133 2.95 4.52 4.31
CA TYR A 133 2.11 5.15 3.29
C TYR A 133 2.31 4.45 1.96
N ALA A 134 1.19 4.10 1.32
CA ALA A 134 1.19 3.61 -0.05
C ALA A 134 1.73 4.69 -1.01
N ALA A 135 2.32 4.28 -2.13
CA ALA A 135 2.82 5.21 -3.15
C ALA A 135 1.75 6.22 -3.60
N GLU A 136 0.51 5.76 -3.65
CA GLU A 136 -0.67 6.51 -4.06
C GLU A 136 -1.07 7.63 -3.08
N ASP A 137 -0.66 7.52 -1.82
CA ASP A 137 -0.94 8.51 -0.76
C ASP A 137 0.19 9.56 -0.64
N ILE A 138 1.28 9.41 -1.39
CA ILE A 138 2.34 10.41 -1.51
C ILE A 138 1.98 11.36 -2.67
N PHE A 139 1.28 12.45 -2.35
CA PHE A 139 0.73 13.36 -3.36
C PHE A 139 1.80 14.20 -4.06
N SER A 140 2.76 14.71 -3.30
CA SER A 140 3.84 15.54 -3.82
C SER A 140 5.05 15.43 -2.92
N TYR A 141 6.23 15.52 -3.51
CA TYR A 141 7.46 15.70 -2.75
C TYR A 141 8.37 16.68 -3.49
N ARG A 142 9.24 17.34 -2.74
CA ARG A 142 10.24 18.26 -3.26
C ARG A 142 11.59 17.85 -2.76
N THR A 143 12.55 17.76 -3.67
CA THR A 143 13.96 17.59 -3.36
C THR A 143 14.70 18.91 -3.57
N SER A 144 15.86 19.04 -2.93
CA SER A 144 16.82 20.12 -3.15
C SER A 144 18.21 19.51 -3.26
N ASN A 145 19.14 20.22 -3.91
CA ASN A 145 20.53 19.81 -3.93
C ASN A 145 21.28 20.53 -2.80
N ALA A 146 21.84 19.76 -1.87
CA ALA A 146 22.71 20.29 -0.82
C ALA A 146 24.04 19.57 -0.88
N GLY A 147 25.08 20.26 -1.35
CA GLY A 147 26.44 19.70 -1.40
C GLY A 147 26.65 18.63 -2.47
N GLY A 148 25.82 18.58 -3.52
CA GLY A 148 25.87 17.55 -4.56
C GLY A 148 24.83 16.45 -4.37
N ASP A 149 24.31 16.28 -3.15
CA ASP A 149 23.35 15.26 -2.80
C ASP A 149 21.90 15.75 -2.95
N GLU A 150 21.05 14.90 -3.50
CA GLU A 150 19.60 15.15 -3.56
C GLU A 150 18.97 14.86 -2.20
N ILE A 151 18.52 15.91 -1.51
CA ILE A 151 17.87 15.82 -0.20
C ILE A 151 16.36 16.08 -0.31
N LEU A 152 15.57 15.31 0.42
CA LEU A 152 14.12 15.49 0.52
C LEU A 152 13.81 16.69 1.44
N THR A 153 13.11 17.70 0.92
CA THR A 153 12.79 18.94 1.66
C THR A 153 11.33 19.07 2.04
N ARG A 154 10.43 18.39 1.32
CA ARG A 154 9.00 18.38 1.62
C ARG A 154 8.38 17.10 1.08
N VAL A 155 7.46 16.54 1.85
CA VAL A 155 6.51 15.51 1.41
C VAL A 155 5.11 15.97 1.77
N VAL A 156 4.15 15.71 0.89
CA VAL A 156 2.72 15.91 1.13
C VAL A 156 2.07 14.53 1.10
N LEU A 157 1.58 14.13 2.26
CA LEU A 157 0.91 12.85 2.47
C LEU A 157 -0.61 13.06 2.50
N ARG A 158 -1.34 12.04 2.09
CA ARG A 158 -2.80 11.96 2.23
C ARG A 158 -3.13 11.01 3.36
N GLU A 159 -4.01 11.45 4.26
CA GLU A 159 -4.58 10.62 5.31
C GLU A 159 -6.11 10.58 5.18
N ARG A 160 -6.69 9.47 5.62
CA ARG A 160 -8.14 9.33 5.78
C ARG A 160 -8.41 9.06 7.25
N ILE A 161 -9.23 9.92 7.85
CA ILE A 161 -9.73 9.74 9.21
C ILE A 161 -11.19 9.32 9.12
N THR A 162 -11.55 8.27 9.84
CA THR A 162 -12.94 7.94 10.11
C THR A 162 -13.34 8.68 11.37
N ILE A 163 -14.37 9.49 11.29
CA ILE A 163 -14.97 10.15 12.46
C ILE A 163 -16.22 9.36 12.77
N ASP A 164 -16.25 8.70 13.93
CA ASP A 164 -17.47 8.06 14.41
C ASP A 164 -18.50 9.16 14.65
N ASP A 165 -19.61 9.11 13.93
CA ASP A 165 -20.72 10.00 14.17
C ASP A 165 -21.44 9.54 15.44
N PRO A 166 -21.53 10.38 16.50
CA PRO A 166 -22.20 10.01 17.74
C PRO A 166 -23.69 9.68 17.58
N GLU A 167 -24.30 9.97 16.43
CA GLU A 167 -25.68 9.57 16.11
C GLU A 167 -25.79 8.26 15.29
N ASP A 168 -24.69 7.65 14.86
CA ASP A 168 -24.71 6.42 14.07
C ASP A 168 -24.96 5.20 14.95
N LYS A 169 -26.25 4.88 15.15
CA LYS A 169 -26.71 3.73 15.93
C LYS A 169 -26.66 2.40 15.18
N ASP A 170 -26.35 2.37 13.89
CA ASP A 170 -26.37 1.14 13.11
C ASP A 170 -25.21 1.13 12.10
N GLY A 171 -24.09 0.55 12.53
CA GLY A 171 -22.92 0.34 11.69
C GLY A 171 -23.28 -0.28 10.34
N LEU A 172 -22.66 0.30 9.30
CA LEU A 172 -22.73 -0.03 7.86
C LEU A 172 -23.83 0.70 7.06
N ALA A 173 -23.52 1.93 6.67
CA ALA A 173 -24.03 2.51 5.43
C ALA A 173 -22.87 2.78 4.46
N VAL A 174 -22.52 1.78 3.65
CA VAL A 174 -21.74 1.99 2.43
C VAL A 174 -22.68 2.55 1.36
N LYS A 175 -22.36 3.72 0.81
CA LYS A 175 -22.83 4.18 -0.50
C LYS A 175 -21.65 4.72 -1.30
#